data_AF-A0AAV9I6J6-F1
#
_entry.id   AF-A0AAV9I6J6-F1
#
_cell.length_a   1.000
_cell.length_b   1.000
_cell.length_c   1.000
_cell.angle_alpha   90.00
_cell.angle_beta   90.00
_cell.angle_gamma   90.00
#
_symmetry.space_group_name_H-M   'P 1'
#
loop_
_entity.id
_entity.type
_entity.pdbx_description
1 polymer ?
#
loop_
_entity_poly.entity_id
_entity_poly.type
_entity_poly.pdbx_seq_one_letter_code
_entity_poly.pdbx_strand_id
1 'polypeptide(L)'
;MSYSVTDSRDDIFSLSERYASFLENNREFREHLYEAQGPEDIQYRTMSWRMAYYAMTAETVALGVLSLPSVFATLGYVPGVILVLFFGVISTYTGFNLGQFRLNHPEICNFGDAGYVLKGKVGRFFCSTGMCLFLIFLVGAHCLAGSIAVESWSSHHFCRLLGAILFAIIGFIFSLVRTLRGVSYLSVVSILSICCSLLFTGIALVIQKPTDTLFQPPKAVATNVSFTSCLVSVMDIIFAYAGHLAFFNFIAEMRDPKDFTKALFGLQVTDMTIYLLTGVIMYTFGGENVSSPIISTLRSSTLRQAAYGLATPMIIIAGVIYAHVAAKFLFFRLAPINYSFHFQRHTFLSWVIWCSLCAMIWCFGWLISEAVPFFNELLSLTASLYASQFTYGLSGVFWLFDHRQRRRPVWLMLLNIFIVLLGIVIMVLGVYSSIVEIIHKRQTTKSFGLFSC
;
A
#
# COMPACT_ATOMS: atom_id res chain seq x y z
N MET A 1 -48.80 -30.22 -3.31
CA MET A 1 -47.99 -29.42 -4.27
C MET A 1 -47.95 -28.00 -3.73
N SER A 2 -46.92 -27.65 -2.99
CA SER A 2 -46.67 -26.27 -2.51
C SER A 2 -45.24 -26.22 -1.95
N TYR A 3 -44.26 -26.23 -2.87
CA TYR A 3 -42.92 -25.78 -2.54
C TYR A 3 -42.97 -24.26 -2.38
N SER A 4 -42.93 -23.78 -1.14
CA SER A 4 -42.69 -22.37 -0.85
C SER A 4 -41.26 -22.04 -1.26
N VAL A 5 -41.12 -21.37 -2.41
CA VAL A 5 -39.90 -20.67 -2.80
C VAL A 5 -39.68 -19.57 -1.76
N THR A 6 -38.79 -19.82 -0.80
CA THR A 6 -38.30 -18.76 0.09
C THR A 6 -37.41 -17.86 -0.76
N ASP A 7 -37.80 -16.60 -0.82
CA ASP A 7 -37.16 -15.49 -1.52
C ASP A 7 -35.70 -15.37 -1.08
N SER A 8 -34.78 -15.97 -1.85
CA SER A 8 -33.35 -15.86 -1.65
C SER A 8 -32.85 -14.56 -2.26
N ARG A 9 -33.25 -13.43 -1.69
CA ARG A 9 -32.48 -12.20 -1.85
C ARG A 9 -31.27 -12.33 -0.94
N ASP A 10 -30.17 -12.81 -1.51
CA ASP A 10 -28.85 -12.81 -0.87
C ASP A 10 -28.43 -11.34 -0.62
N ASP A 11 -28.96 -10.74 0.44
CA ASP A 11 -28.58 -9.39 0.83
C ASP A 11 -27.09 -9.38 1.20
N ILE A 12 -26.36 -8.33 0.83
CA ILE A 12 -24.92 -8.16 1.09
C ILE A 12 -24.54 -8.38 2.57
N PHE A 13 -25.48 -8.12 3.49
CA PHE A 13 -25.32 -8.36 4.92
C PHE A 13 -25.37 -9.86 5.28
N SER A 14 -26.12 -10.69 4.55
CA SER A 14 -26.14 -12.14 4.72
C SER A 14 -24.81 -12.78 4.30
N LEU A 15 -24.14 -12.25 3.25
CA LEU A 15 -22.78 -12.65 2.87
C LEU A 15 -21.76 -12.32 3.97
N SER A 16 -21.94 -11.20 4.68
CA SER A 16 -21.08 -10.84 5.81
C SER A 16 -21.22 -11.81 7.00
N GLU A 17 -22.43 -12.33 7.22
CA GLU A 17 -22.75 -13.29 8.28
C GLU A 17 -22.27 -14.70 7.91
N ARG A 18 -22.44 -15.11 6.64
CA ARG A 18 -21.84 -16.33 6.11
C ARG A 18 -20.32 -16.31 6.20
N TYR A 19 -19.69 -15.18 5.92
CA TYR A 19 -18.24 -15.03 6.07
C TYR A 19 -17.83 -14.99 7.55
N ALA A 20 -18.66 -14.45 8.45
CA ALA A 20 -18.42 -14.49 9.89
C ALA A 20 -18.48 -15.90 10.46
N SER A 21 -19.56 -16.64 10.18
CA SER A 21 -19.70 -18.03 10.62
C SER A 21 -18.68 -18.95 9.94
N PHE A 22 -18.32 -18.69 8.68
CA PHE A 22 -17.21 -19.40 8.02
C PHE A 22 -15.87 -19.13 8.71
N LEU A 23 -15.57 -17.89 9.10
CA LEU A 23 -14.34 -17.58 9.86
C LEU A 23 -14.38 -18.18 11.27
N GLU A 24 -15.54 -18.26 11.91
CA GLU A 24 -15.72 -18.82 13.25
C GLU A 24 -15.63 -20.36 13.25
N ASN A 25 -16.24 -21.02 12.25
CA ASN A 25 -16.08 -22.46 12.02
C ASN A 25 -14.65 -22.81 11.58
N ASN A 26 -14.03 -21.96 10.73
CA ASN A 26 -12.60 -22.09 10.44
C ASN A 26 -11.72 -21.72 11.63
N ARG A 27 -12.20 -20.97 12.62
CA ARG A 27 -11.45 -20.62 13.84
C ARG A 27 -11.34 -21.82 14.75
N GLU A 28 -12.44 -22.49 15.06
CA GLU A 28 -12.39 -23.76 15.81
C GLU A 28 -11.56 -24.81 15.07
N PHE A 29 -11.74 -24.92 13.76
CA PHE A 29 -10.93 -25.82 12.93
C PHE A 29 -9.44 -25.42 12.91
N ARG A 30 -9.10 -24.12 12.85
CA ARG A 30 -7.72 -23.62 12.88
C ARG A 30 -7.09 -23.83 14.24
N GLU A 31 -7.77 -23.51 15.35
CA GLU A 31 -7.27 -23.72 16.71
C GLU A 31 -7.07 -25.22 17.00
N HIS A 32 -8.01 -26.08 16.61
CA HIS A 32 -7.87 -27.53 16.73
C HIS A 32 -6.74 -28.09 15.83
N LEU A 33 -6.52 -27.50 14.65
CA LEU A 33 -5.36 -27.78 13.80
C LEU A 33 -4.04 -27.23 14.37
N TYR A 34 -4.06 -26.26 15.29
CA TYR A 34 -2.89 -25.68 15.92
C TYR A 34 -2.44 -26.46 17.16
N GLU A 35 -3.39 -27.03 17.91
CA GLU A 35 -3.11 -27.85 19.09
C GLU A 35 -2.73 -29.30 18.73
N ALA A 36 -3.17 -29.82 17.58
CA ALA A 36 -2.93 -31.19 17.15
C ALA A 36 -1.63 -31.43 16.35
N GLN A 37 -0.71 -30.47 16.27
CA GLN A 37 0.41 -30.52 15.31
C GLN A 37 1.56 -31.45 15.72
N GLY A 38 1.84 -32.45 14.89
CA GLY A 38 3.07 -33.24 14.92
C GLY A 38 4.22 -32.58 14.15
N PRO A 39 5.45 -33.14 14.23
CA PRO A 39 6.62 -32.61 13.53
C PRO A 39 6.53 -32.62 11.99
N GLU A 40 5.52 -33.28 11.41
CA GLU A 40 5.27 -33.33 9.94
C GLU A 40 4.17 -32.36 9.45
N ASP A 41 3.53 -31.61 10.34
CA ASP A 41 2.43 -30.70 9.96
C ASP A 41 2.91 -29.30 9.53
N ILE A 42 2.16 -28.67 8.63
CA ILE A 42 2.40 -27.30 8.17
C ILE A 42 2.23 -26.34 9.36
N GLN A 43 3.34 -25.78 9.83
CA GLN A 43 3.37 -24.79 10.91
C GLN A 43 2.75 -23.46 10.43
N TYR A 44 1.69 -22.98 11.09
CA TYR A 44 0.93 -21.80 10.63
C TYR A 44 1.38 -20.46 11.26
N ARG A 45 2.25 -20.47 12.29
CA ARG A 45 2.89 -19.27 12.88
C ARG A 45 4.41 -19.34 12.77
N THR A 46 4.89 -19.27 11.54
CA THR A 46 6.31 -19.46 11.22
C THR A 46 7.08 -18.14 11.12
N MET A 47 6.39 -16.99 11.11
CA MET A 47 7.05 -15.71 10.88
C MET A 47 7.75 -15.22 12.15
N SER A 48 9.06 -15.02 12.08
CA SER A 48 9.81 -14.33 13.13
C SER A 48 9.64 -12.82 13.01
N TRP A 49 9.92 -12.07 14.08
CA TRP A 49 9.86 -10.60 14.05
C TRP A 49 10.79 -9.97 13.01
N ARG A 50 11.91 -10.63 12.69
CA ARG A 50 12.84 -10.19 11.63
C ARG A 50 12.22 -10.34 10.25
N MET A 51 11.52 -11.44 10.01
CA MET A 51 10.82 -11.67 8.75
C MET A 51 9.63 -10.72 8.60
N ALA A 52 8.92 -10.43 9.70
CA ALA A 52 7.88 -9.41 9.74
C ALA A 52 8.45 -8.03 9.39
N TYR A 53 9.58 -7.65 10.00
CA TYR A 53 10.29 -6.42 9.69
C TYR A 53 10.60 -6.29 8.18
N TYR A 54 11.23 -7.31 7.57
CA TYR A 54 11.51 -7.27 6.14
C TYR A 54 10.25 -7.22 5.26
N ALA A 55 9.19 -7.94 5.64
CA ALA A 55 7.93 -7.89 4.88
C ALA A 55 7.29 -6.49 4.96
N MET A 56 7.23 -5.91 6.16
CA MET A 56 6.69 -4.58 6.37
C MET A 56 7.51 -3.50 5.65
N THR A 57 8.85 -3.57 5.69
CA THR A 57 9.70 -2.60 4.99
C THR A 57 9.55 -2.71 3.47
N ALA A 58 9.41 -3.92 2.93
CA ALA A 58 9.19 -4.11 1.51
C ALA A 58 7.85 -3.51 1.05
N GLU A 59 6.86 -3.51 1.92
CA GLU A 59 5.54 -2.94 1.68
C GLU A 59 5.55 -1.41 1.71
N THR A 60 6.14 -0.81 2.75
CA THR A 60 6.16 0.65 2.94
C THR A 60 7.08 1.36 1.95
N VAL A 61 8.31 0.86 1.77
CA VAL A 61 9.33 1.54 0.95
C VAL A 61 8.95 1.57 -0.53
N ALA A 62 8.15 0.60 -1.00
CA ALA A 62 7.83 0.32 -2.40
C ALA A 62 7.78 1.55 -3.34
N LEU A 63 6.60 2.14 -3.58
CA LEU A 63 6.44 3.25 -4.54
C LEU A 63 6.59 4.62 -3.89
N GLY A 64 6.31 4.74 -2.59
CA GLY A 64 6.31 6.04 -1.90
C GLY A 64 7.68 6.71 -1.90
N VAL A 65 8.77 5.94 -1.75
CA VAL A 65 10.13 6.49 -1.76
C VAL A 65 10.50 7.20 -3.07
N LEU A 66 9.90 6.77 -4.19
CA LEU A 66 10.19 7.30 -5.51
C LEU A 66 9.57 8.68 -5.76
N SER A 67 8.52 9.06 -5.03
CA SER A 67 7.90 10.39 -5.13
C SER A 67 8.50 11.42 -4.17
N LEU A 68 9.12 10.97 -3.07
CA LEU A 68 9.61 11.87 -2.03
C LEU A 68 10.52 12.99 -2.52
N PRO A 69 11.51 12.77 -3.42
CA PRO A 69 12.34 13.88 -3.91
C PRO A 69 11.54 15.04 -4.52
N SER A 70 10.40 14.76 -5.17
CA SER A 70 9.53 15.80 -5.73
C SER A 70 8.77 16.61 -4.66
N VAL A 71 8.53 16.01 -3.48
CA VAL A 71 8.02 16.72 -2.29
C VAL A 71 9.02 17.77 -1.83
N PHE A 72 10.31 17.43 -1.79
CA PHE A 72 11.37 18.37 -1.45
C PHE A 72 11.53 19.46 -2.52
N ALA A 73 11.33 19.14 -3.79
CA ALA A 73 11.28 20.15 -4.85
C ALA A 73 10.11 21.12 -4.71
N THR A 74 8.95 20.61 -4.28
CA THR A 74 7.74 21.43 -4.13
C THR A 74 7.77 22.26 -2.85
N LEU A 75 8.20 21.69 -1.71
CA LEU A 75 8.14 22.36 -0.40
C LEU A 75 9.45 23.06 0.00
N GLY A 76 10.59 22.51 -0.45
CA GLY A 76 11.93 22.84 0.04
C GLY A 76 12.41 21.92 1.16
N TYR A 77 13.70 22.02 1.51
CA TYR A 77 14.33 21.15 2.50
C TYR A 77 13.68 21.19 3.88
N VAL A 78 13.48 22.39 4.43
CA VAL A 78 13.06 22.58 5.81
C VAL A 78 11.67 21.98 6.05
N PRO A 79 10.62 22.37 5.31
CA PRO A 79 9.31 21.75 5.47
C PRO A 79 9.31 20.27 5.09
N GLY A 80 10.06 19.86 4.06
CA GLY A 80 10.16 18.45 3.67
C GLY A 80 10.67 17.55 4.80
N VAL A 81 11.81 17.89 5.41
CA VAL A 81 12.38 17.12 6.53
C VAL A 81 11.44 17.08 7.73
N ILE A 82 10.86 18.23 8.10
CA ILE A 82 9.95 18.32 9.25
C ILE A 82 8.73 17.43 9.04
N LEU A 83 8.12 17.47 7.85
CA LEU A 83 6.91 16.70 7.56
C LEU A 83 7.20 15.19 7.46
N VAL A 84 8.31 14.78 6.86
CA VAL A 84 8.72 13.36 6.83
C VAL A 84 8.89 12.82 8.25
N LEU A 85 9.59 13.56 9.13
CA LEU A 85 9.75 13.17 10.53
C LEU A 85 8.42 13.18 11.31
N PHE A 86 7.60 14.20 11.12
CA PHE A 86 6.32 14.34 11.80
C PHE A 86 5.37 13.18 11.47
N PHE A 87 5.18 12.88 10.18
CA PHE A 87 4.33 11.76 9.77
C PHE A 87 4.96 10.41 10.11
N GLY A 88 6.28 10.27 10.09
CA GLY A 88 6.96 9.06 10.57
C GLY A 88 6.72 8.77 12.06
N VAL A 89 6.79 9.79 12.91
CA VAL A 89 6.50 9.65 14.36
C VAL A 89 5.03 9.30 14.60
N ILE A 90 4.09 9.97 13.92
CA ILE A 90 2.67 9.65 14.04
C ILE A 90 2.38 8.24 13.53
N SER A 91 2.93 7.86 12.37
CA SER A 91 2.81 6.53 11.78
C SER A 91 3.35 5.44 12.71
N THR A 92 4.45 5.71 13.41
CA THR A 92 5.00 4.81 14.45
C THR A 92 4.00 4.63 15.59
N TYR A 93 3.44 5.73 16.10
CA TYR A 93 2.46 5.68 17.19
C TYR A 93 1.17 4.95 16.77
N THR A 94 0.65 5.23 15.58
CA THR A 94 -0.57 4.57 15.08
C THR A 94 -0.33 3.09 14.81
N GLY A 95 0.86 2.69 14.33
CA GLY A 95 1.25 1.29 14.20
C GLY A 95 1.32 0.58 15.55
N PHE A 96 1.83 1.27 16.58
CA PHE A 96 1.89 0.74 17.93
C PHE A 96 0.48 0.49 18.50
N ASN A 97 -0.44 1.43 18.29
CA ASN A 97 -1.84 1.29 18.67
C ASN A 97 -2.51 0.08 18.00
N LEU A 98 -2.27 -0.16 16.71
CA LEU A 98 -2.78 -1.35 16.02
C LEU A 98 -2.22 -2.63 16.63
N GLY A 99 -0.93 -2.66 16.95
CA GLY A 99 -0.28 -3.77 17.65
C GLY A 99 -0.92 -4.07 19.00
N GLN A 100 -1.15 -3.04 19.82
CA GLN A 100 -1.82 -3.19 21.13
C GLN A 100 -3.27 -3.65 20.98
N PHE A 101 -4.01 -3.08 20.03
CA PHE A 101 -5.38 -3.50 19.75
C PHE A 101 -5.45 -4.98 19.38
N ARG A 102 -4.52 -5.45 18.55
CA ARG A 102 -4.40 -6.86 18.16
C ARG A 102 -4.04 -7.79 19.32
N LEU A 103 -3.27 -7.32 20.30
CA LEU A 103 -2.95 -8.10 21.50
C LEU A 103 -4.16 -8.23 22.42
N ASN A 104 -5.02 -7.20 22.48
CA ASN A 104 -6.24 -7.21 23.29
C ASN A 104 -7.40 -7.96 22.63
N HIS A 105 -7.39 -8.08 21.30
CA HIS A 105 -8.39 -8.78 20.49
C HIS A 105 -7.71 -9.84 19.59
N PRO A 106 -7.34 -11.02 20.15
CA PRO A 106 -6.56 -12.03 19.45
C PRO A 106 -7.20 -12.64 18.20
N GLU A 107 -8.52 -12.47 18.04
CA GLU A 107 -9.33 -12.97 16.93
C GLU A 107 -9.10 -12.22 15.61
N ILE A 108 -8.55 -11.01 15.66
CA ILE A 108 -8.37 -10.16 14.48
C ILE A 108 -7.29 -10.75 13.57
N CYS A 109 -7.59 -11.04 12.30
CA CYS A 109 -6.56 -11.43 11.33
C CYS A 109 -6.31 -10.34 10.28
N ASN A 110 -7.30 -9.49 10.03
CA ASN A 110 -7.25 -8.42 9.04
C ASN A 110 -8.11 -7.22 9.50
N PHE A 111 -8.08 -6.11 8.75
CA PHE A 111 -8.89 -4.92 9.08
C PHE A 111 -10.39 -5.15 9.04
N GLY A 112 -10.88 -6.10 8.23
CA GLY A 112 -12.28 -6.51 8.24
C GLY A 112 -12.71 -7.02 9.61
N ASP A 113 -11.90 -7.89 10.22
CA ASP A 113 -12.16 -8.42 11.55
C ASP A 113 -12.07 -7.33 12.62
N ALA A 114 -11.09 -6.42 12.51
CA ALA A 114 -10.99 -5.27 13.40
C ALA A 114 -12.24 -4.37 13.32
N GLY A 115 -12.79 -4.18 12.11
CA GLY A 115 -14.07 -3.49 11.90
C GLY A 115 -15.25 -4.22 12.54
N TYR A 116 -15.22 -5.56 12.57
CA TYR A 116 -16.24 -6.36 13.26
C TYR A 116 -16.23 -6.13 14.78
N VAL A 117 -15.05 -6.09 15.39
CA VAL A 117 -14.91 -5.80 16.83
C VAL A 117 -15.46 -4.40 17.17
N LEU A 118 -15.26 -3.41 16.29
CA LEU A 118 -15.75 -2.04 16.51
C LEU A 118 -17.28 -1.91 16.44
N LYS A 119 -17.90 -2.43 15.38
CA LYS A 119 -19.31 -2.16 15.04
C LYS A 119 -20.04 -3.35 14.39
N GLY A 120 -19.60 -4.58 14.66
CA GLY A 120 -20.20 -5.79 14.12
C GLY A 120 -20.21 -5.80 12.58
N LYS A 121 -21.33 -6.25 11.99
CA LYS A 121 -21.47 -6.44 10.53
C LYS A 121 -21.18 -5.16 9.72
N VAL A 122 -21.62 -4.01 10.23
CA VAL A 122 -21.45 -2.72 9.54
C VAL A 122 -19.98 -2.33 9.48
N GLY A 123 -19.27 -2.40 10.61
CA GLY A 123 -17.85 -2.07 10.66
C GLY A 123 -17.00 -3.04 9.81
N ARG A 124 -17.34 -4.33 9.81
CA ARG A 124 -16.70 -5.32 8.94
C ARG A 124 -16.89 -5.01 7.46
N PHE A 125 -18.10 -4.64 7.04
CA PHE A 125 -18.36 -4.29 5.64
C PHE A 125 -17.49 -3.13 5.18
N PHE A 126 -17.48 -2.01 5.92
CA PHE A 126 -16.70 -0.84 5.53
C PHE A 126 -15.18 -1.10 5.55
N CYS A 127 -14.65 -1.71 6.62
CA CYS A 127 -13.20 -1.94 6.73
C CYS A 127 -12.70 -2.96 5.69
N SER A 128 -13.47 -4.02 5.43
CA SER A 128 -13.13 -5.00 4.39
C SER A 128 -13.18 -4.41 2.98
N THR A 129 -14.24 -3.67 2.65
CA THR A 129 -14.39 -3.06 1.33
C THR A 129 -13.31 -2.01 1.12
N GLY A 130 -13.05 -1.16 2.12
CA GLY A 130 -11.97 -0.18 2.10
C GLY A 130 -10.59 -0.83 1.92
N MET A 131 -10.30 -1.91 2.64
CA MET A 131 -9.03 -2.66 2.50
C MET A 131 -8.87 -3.22 1.08
N CYS A 132 -9.92 -3.83 0.52
CA CYS A 132 -9.87 -4.39 -0.83
C CYS A 132 -9.67 -3.31 -1.90
N LEU A 133 -10.40 -2.20 -1.78
CA LEU A 133 -10.25 -1.06 -2.70
C LEU A 133 -8.86 -0.45 -2.59
N PHE A 134 -8.34 -0.29 -1.37
CA PHE A 134 -6.98 0.23 -1.17
C PHE A 134 -5.93 -0.65 -1.86
N LEU A 135 -6.02 -1.98 -1.68
CA LEU A 135 -5.13 -2.92 -2.38
C LEU A 135 -5.22 -2.81 -3.90
N ILE A 136 -6.42 -2.63 -4.47
CA ILE A 136 -6.61 -2.45 -5.91
C ILE A 136 -5.98 -1.13 -6.40
N PHE A 137 -6.11 -0.03 -5.63
CA PHE A 137 -5.42 1.22 -5.94
C PHE A 137 -3.90 1.08 -5.89
N LEU A 138 -3.37 0.33 -4.93
CA LEU A 138 -1.93 0.01 -4.87
C LEU A 138 -1.48 -0.79 -6.10
N VAL A 139 -2.25 -1.80 -6.52
CA VAL A 139 -1.99 -2.52 -7.78
C VAL A 139 -2.00 -1.55 -8.96
N GLY A 140 -2.93 -0.59 -9.01
CA GLY A 140 -2.95 0.45 -10.03
C GLY A 140 -1.72 1.36 -10.01
N ALA A 141 -1.23 1.76 -8.83
CA ALA A 141 0.01 2.52 -8.70
C ALA A 141 1.22 1.72 -9.24
N HIS A 142 1.25 0.40 -9.04
CA HIS A 142 2.26 -0.48 -9.62
C HIS A 142 2.13 -0.63 -11.14
N CYS A 143 0.91 -0.71 -11.69
CA CYS A 143 0.68 -0.66 -13.14
C CYS A 143 1.21 0.64 -13.75
N LEU A 144 0.96 1.79 -13.10
CA LEU A 144 1.46 3.09 -13.55
C LEU A 144 2.98 3.18 -13.47
N ALA A 145 3.59 2.73 -12.37
CA ALA A 145 5.04 2.70 -12.24
C ALA A 145 5.69 1.80 -13.31
N GLY A 146 5.09 0.65 -13.57
CA GLY A 146 5.51 -0.29 -14.61
C GLY A 146 5.40 0.30 -16.01
N SER A 147 4.34 1.04 -16.32
CA SER A 147 4.18 1.68 -17.63
C SER A 147 5.24 2.74 -17.89
N ILE A 148 5.59 3.54 -16.88
CA ILE A 148 6.67 4.52 -16.95
C ILE A 148 8.04 3.83 -17.14
N ALA A 149 8.26 2.68 -16.51
CA ALA A 149 9.48 1.90 -16.70
C ALA A 149 9.60 1.35 -18.14
N VAL A 150 8.53 0.78 -18.68
CA VAL A 150 8.49 0.24 -20.05
C VAL A 150 8.69 1.36 -21.08
N GLU A 151 8.00 2.49 -20.91
CA GLU A 151 8.19 3.67 -21.76
C GLU A 151 9.66 4.14 -21.72
N SER A 152 10.28 4.16 -20.54
CA SER A 152 11.69 4.55 -20.38
C SER A 152 12.66 3.59 -21.10
N TRP A 153 12.42 2.28 -21.06
CA TRP A 153 13.21 1.28 -21.81
C TRP A 153 13.13 1.43 -23.32
N SER A 154 11.97 1.85 -23.81
CA SER A 154 11.78 2.14 -25.22
C SER A 154 12.33 3.50 -25.67
N SER A 155 13.01 4.25 -24.81
CA SER A 155 13.39 5.65 -25.05
C SER A 155 12.19 6.53 -25.46
N HIS A 156 11.03 6.32 -24.82
CA HIS A 156 9.76 7.00 -25.10
C HIS A 156 9.15 6.73 -26.48
N HIS A 157 9.57 5.66 -27.17
CA HIS A 157 8.95 5.24 -28.44
C HIS A 157 7.75 4.30 -28.25
N PHE A 158 7.61 3.67 -27.08
CA PHE A 158 6.53 2.75 -26.77
C PHE A 158 5.38 3.47 -26.05
N CYS A 159 4.16 3.16 -26.46
CA CYS A 159 2.97 3.74 -25.88
C CYS A 159 2.79 3.35 -24.40
N ARG A 160 2.61 4.35 -23.53
CA ARG A 160 2.44 4.16 -22.08
C ARG A 160 1.25 3.24 -21.76
N LEU A 161 0.13 3.40 -22.46
CA LEU A 161 -1.06 2.54 -22.32
C LEU A 161 -0.73 1.05 -22.50
N LEU A 162 -0.01 0.73 -23.57
CA LEU A 162 0.42 -0.66 -23.85
C LEU A 162 1.42 -1.15 -22.81
N GLY A 163 2.25 -0.25 -22.27
CA GLY A 163 3.18 -0.56 -21.17
C GLY A 163 2.44 -0.95 -19.90
N ALA A 164 1.36 -0.25 -19.56
CA ALA A 164 0.53 -0.57 -18.40
C ALA A 164 -0.17 -1.93 -18.56
N ILE A 165 -0.68 -2.23 -19.77
CA ILE A 165 -1.28 -3.54 -20.09
C ILE A 165 -0.24 -4.66 -19.95
N LEU A 166 0.95 -4.48 -20.53
CA LEU A 166 2.03 -5.46 -20.45
C LEU A 166 2.38 -5.76 -18.98
N PHE A 167 2.50 -4.72 -18.17
CA PHE A 167 2.81 -4.86 -16.75
C PHE A 167 1.69 -5.58 -15.99
N ALA A 168 0.43 -5.26 -16.29
CA ALA A 168 -0.73 -5.93 -15.70
C ALA A 168 -0.80 -7.42 -16.06
N ILE A 169 -0.45 -7.79 -17.30
CA ILE A 169 -0.38 -9.19 -17.74
C ILE A 169 0.73 -9.94 -16.99
N ILE A 170 1.92 -9.35 -16.88
CA ILE A 170 3.04 -9.94 -16.14
C ILE A 170 2.66 -10.15 -14.68
N GLY A 171 2.11 -9.12 -14.04
CA GLY A 171 1.62 -9.18 -12.67
C GLY A 171 0.53 -10.23 -12.46
N PHE A 172 -0.42 -10.33 -13.40
CA PHE A 172 -1.46 -11.35 -13.39
C PHE A 172 -0.87 -12.77 -13.40
N ILE A 173 0.06 -13.06 -14.31
CA ILE A 173 0.70 -14.38 -14.43
C ILE A 173 1.39 -14.76 -13.11
N PHE A 174 2.16 -13.84 -12.52
CA PHE A 174 2.82 -14.10 -11.23
C PHE A 174 1.82 -14.23 -10.07
N SER A 175 0.68 -13.56 -10.14
CA SER A 175 -0.39 -13.66 -9.13
C SER A 175 -1.18 -14.97 -9.20
N LEU A 176 -1.00 -15.79 -10.26
CA LEU A 176 -1.65 -17.11 -10.36
C LEU A 176 -1.08 -18.12 -9.35
N VAL A 177 0.13 -17.88 -8.83
CA VAL A 177 0.73 -18.71 -7.78
C VAL A 177 -0.05 -18.51 -6.48
N ARG A 178 -0.92 -19.48 -6.14
CA ARG A 178 -1.82 -19.42 -4.96
C ARG A 178 -1.13 -19.40 -3.60
N THR A 179 0.10 -19.87 -3.55
CA THR A 179 0.86 -20.01 -2.31
C THR A 179 2.00 -19.01 -2.33
N LEU A 180 1.89 -17.97 -1.51
CA LEU A 180 3.02 -17.08 -1.26
C LEU A 180 3.99 -17.72 -0.24
N ARG A 181 4.40 -18.98 -0.46
CA ARG A 181 5.47 -19.58 0.35
C ARG A 181 6.74 -18.78 0.08
N GLY A 182 7.27 -18.14 1.12
CA GLY A 182 8.46 -17.30 0.98
C GLY A 182 8.20 -15.84 0.63
N VAL A 183 7.03 -15.26 0.97
CA VAL A 183 6.82 -13.78 0.92
C VAL A 183 8.00 -13.05 1.51
N SER A 184 8.53 -13.51 2.65
CA SER A 184 9.66 -12.86 3.32
C SER A 184 10.93 -12.83 2.46
N TYR A 185 11.21 -13.87 1.68
CA TYR A 185 12.35 -13.88 0.74
C TYR A 185 12.10 -12.94 -0.45
N LEU A 186 10.89 -12.95 -1.02
CA LEU A 186 10.50 -12.00 -2.06
C LEU A 186 10.57 -10.55 -1.57
N SER A 187 10.23 -10.31 -0.31
CA SER A 187 10.31 -9.00 0.35
C SER A 187 11.75 -8.52 0.45
N VAL A 188 12.70 -9.40 0.81
CA VAL A 188 14.14 -9.06 0.82
C VAL A 188 14.63 -8.72 -0.59
N VAL A 189 14.24 -9.49 -1.61
CA VAL A 189 14.59 -9.19 -3.01
C VAL A 189 14.03 -7.83 -3.43
N SER A 190 12.78 -7.53 -3.06
CA SER A 190 12.13 -6.24 -3.31
C SER A 190 12.89 -5.07 -2.67
N ILE A 191 13.25 -5.19 -1.39
CA ILE A 191 14.03 -4.17 -0.67
C ILE A 191 15.40 -3.95 -1.33
N LEU A 192 16.11 -5.03 -1.64
CA LEU A 192 17.43 -4.92 -2.30
C LEU A 192 17.31 -4.26 -3.68
N SER A 193 16.29 -4.63 -4.45
CA SER A 193 15.99 -4.05 -5.77
C SER A 193 15.78 -2.53 -5.68
N ILE A 194 14.92 -2.06 -4.77
CA ILE A 194 14.69 -0.61 -4.63
C ILE A 194 15.89 0.12 -4.06
N CYS A 195 16.57 -0.42 -3.04
CA CYS A 195 17.78 0.20 -2.49
C CYS A 195 18.88 0.34 -3.55
N CYS A 196 19.13 -0.69 -4.34
CA CYS A 196 20.09 -0.64 -5.46
C CYS A 196 19.69 0.41 -6.50
N SER A 197 18.41 0.48 -6.87
CA SER A 197 17.91 1.48 -7.82
C SER A 197 18.05 2.92 -7.28
N LEU A 198 17.75 3.15 -6.00
CA LEU A 198 17.87 4.47 -5.38
C LEU A 198 19.34 4.91 -5.27
N LEU A 199 20.23 4.01 -4.83
CA LEU A 199 21.67 4.29 -4.77
C LEU A 199 22.22 4.61 -6.16
N PHE A 200 21.89 3.79 -7.15
CA PHE A 200 22.30 4.02 -8.54
C PHE A 200 21.77 5.36 -9.06
N THR A 201 20.50 5.67 -8.83
CA THR A 201 19.88 6.94 -9.25
C THR A 201 20.54 8.14 -8.58
N GLY A 202 20.85 8.05 -7.28
CA GLY A 202 21.56 9.10 -6.56
C GLY A 202 22.96 9.36 -7.13
N ILE A 203 23.74 8.31 -7.39
CA ILE A 203 25.07 8.42 -8.01
C ILE A 203 24.96 9.01 -9.42
N ALA A 204 23.99 8.56 -10.21
CA ALA A 204 23.76 9.07 -11.56
C ALA A 204 23.41 10.57 -11.57
N LEU A 205 22.62 11.05 -10.60
CA LEU A 205 22.33 12.48 -10.45
C LEU A 205 23.58 13.29 -10.07
N VAL A 206 24.43 12.77 -9.18
CA VAL A 206 25.70 13.41 -8.80
C VAL A 206 26.60 13.60 -10.03
N ILE A 207 26.71 12.56 -10.87
CA ILE A 207 27.53 12.59 -12.09
C ILE A 207 26.92 13.51 -13.15
N GLN A 208 25.59 13.58 -13.25
CA GLN A 208 24.90 14.42 -14.24
C GLN A 208 24.99 15.92 -13.91
N LYS A 209 24.92 16.30 -12.63
CA LYS A 209 24.79 17.69 -12.17
C LYS A 209 25.78 18.68 -12.81
N PRO A 210 27.09 18.41 -12.92
CA PRO A 210 28.05 19.37 -13.49
C PRO A 210 27.78 19.74 -14.95
N THR A 211 27.16 18.83 -15.71
CA THR A 211 26.89 18.97 -17.16
C THR A 211 25.45 19.42 -17.41
N ASP A 212 24.66 19.60 -16.35
CA ASP A 212 23.25 19.89 -16.43
C ASP A 212 22.99 21.40 -16.57
N THR A 213 22.73 21.85 -17.80
CA THR A 213 22.45 23.26 -18.11
C THR A 213 21.09 23.77 -17.63
N LEU A 214 20.17 22.90 -17.20
CA LEU A 214 18.85 23.27 -16.68
C LEU A 214 18.76 23.05 -15.15
N PHE A 215 19.89 22.76 -14.51
CA PHE A 215 19.97 22.57 -13.07
C PHE A 215 19.63 23.87 -12.36
N GLN A 216 18.59 23.83 -11.53
CA GLN A 216 18.23 24.92 -10.64
C GLN A 216 18.56 24.50 -9.21
N PRO A 217 19.29 25.34 -8.44
CA PRO A 217 19.76 24.97 -7.13
C PRO A 217 18.57 24.72 -6.19
N PRO A 218 18.69 23.74 -5.28
CA PRO A 218 17.62 23.43 -4.35
C PRO A 218 17.40 24.58 -3.37
N LYS A 219 16.15 24.76 -2.93
CA LYS A 219 15.72 25.81 -2.01
C LYS A 219 15.54 25.28 -0.60
N ALA A 220 15.90 26.09 0.39
CA ALA A 220 15.61 25.78 1.80
C ALA A 220 14.09 25.76 2.06
N VAL A 221 13.36 26.71 1.48
CA VAL A 221 11.91 26.85 1.52
C VAL A 221 11.42 27.34 0.17
N ALA A 222 10.40 26.70 -0.40
CA ALA A 222 9.77 27.16 -1.63
C ALA A 222 8.74 28.27 -1.32
N THR A 223 8.79 29.39 -2.06
CA THR A 223 7.98 30.59 -1.76
C THR A 223 6.80 30.80 -2.70
N ASN A 224 6.81 30.19 -3.89
CA ASN A 224 5.78 30.37 -4.93
C ASN A 224 5.12 29.03 -5.28
N VAL A 225 4.42 28.42 -4.31
CA VAL A 225 3.82 27.09 -4.46
C VAL A 225 2.32 27.21 -4.30
N SER A 226 1.56 26.55 -5.18
CA SER A 226 0.10 26.50 -5.05
C SER A 226 -0.28 25.71 -3.79
N PHE A 227 -1.39 26.09 -3.16
CA PHE A 227 -1.89 25.39 -1.97
C PHE A 227 -2.18 23.90 -2.26
N THR A 228 -2.73 23.59 -3.43
CA THR A 228 -3.05 22.22 -3.85
C THR A 228 -1.82 21.37 -4.10
N SER A 229 -0.77 21.91 -4.72
CA SER A 229 0.50 21.19 -4.92
C SER A 229 1.21 20.90 -3.60
N CYS A 230 1.12 21.83 -2.62
CA CYS A 230 1.61 21.60 -1.26
C CYS A 230 0.87 20.43 -0.59
N LEU A 231 -0.46 20.40 -0.69
CA LEU A 231 -1.26 19.31 -0.13
C LEU A 231 -0.96 17.96 -0.79
N VAL A 232 -0.83 17.90 -2.13
CA VAL A 232 -0.42 16.67 -2.83
C VAL A 232 0.94 16.18 -2.33
N SER A 233 1.90 17.09 -2.15
CA SER A 233 3.22 16.75 -1.60
C SER A 233 3.15 16.17 -0.18
N VAL A 234 2.26 16.71 0.67
CA VAL A 234 2.00 16.15 2.01
C VAL A 234 1.38 14.76 1.91
N MET A 235 0.43 14.55 0.99
CA MET A 235 -0.19 13.25 0.78
C MET A 235 0.80 12.19 0.26
N ASP A 236 1.79 12.59 -0.55
CA ASP A 236 2.84 11.68 -1.00
C ASP A 236 3.73 11.19 0.16
N ILE A 237 4.02 12.05 1.14
CA ILE A 237 4.68 11.63 2.40
C ILE A 237 3.80 10.65 3.17
N ILE A 238 2.51 10.97 3.30
CA ILE A 238 1.52 10.11 3.99
C ILE A 238 1.42 8.75 3.30
N PHE A 239 1.46 8.71 1.97
CA PHE A 239 1.50 7.49 1.18
C PHE A 239 2.78 6.68 1.45
N ALA A 240 3.94 7.33 1.54
CA ALA A 240 5.20 6.65 1.83
C ALA A 240 5.20 5.92 3.19
N TYR A 241 4.42 6.40 4.16
CA TYR A 241 4.24 5.72 5.45
C TYR A 241 3.05 4.75 5.49
N ALA A 242 2.39 4.49 4.35
CA ALA A 242 1.18 3.67 4.29
C ALA A 242 1.51 2.17 4.15
N GLY A 243 1.81 1.51 5.28
CA GLY A 243 1.94 0.03 5.35
C GLY A 243 0.98 -0.62 6.35
N HIS A 244 0.22 0.20 7.10
CA HIS A 244 -0.54 -0.26 8.26
C HIS A 244 -1.61 -1.28 7.91
N LEU A 245 -2.12 -1.25 6.67
CA LEU A 245 -3.18 -2.15 6.18
C LEU A 245 -2.85 -3.64 6.35
N ALA A 246 -1.57 -4.00 6.33
CA ALA A 246 -1.12 -5.38 6.45
C ALA A 246 -0.68 -5.76 7.86
N PHE A 247 -0.57 -4.80 8.80
CA PHE A 247 -0.01 -5.06 10.12
C PHE A 247 -0.76 -6.16 10.88
N PHE A 248 -2.11 -6.17 10.83
CA PHE A 248 -2.89 -7.26 11.44
C PHE A 248 -2.58 -8.64 10.83
N ASN A 249 -2.39 -8.71 9.50
CA ASN A 249 -2.04 -9.96 8.83
C ASN A 249 -0.65 -10.43 9.29
N PHE A 250 0.33 -9.51 9.33
CA PHE A 250 1.67 -9.85 9.80
C PHE A 250 1.67 -10.31 11.27
N ILE A 251 1.00 -9.58 12.16
CA ILE A 251 0.91 -9.96 13.58
C ILE A 251 0.26 -11.35 13.74
N ALA A 252 -0.75 -11.67 12.93
CA ALA A 252 -1.43 -12.96 12.97
C ALA A 252 -0.54 -14.13 12.51
N GLU A 253 0.43 -13.88 11.64
CA GLU A 253 1.40 -14.88 11.14
C GLU A 253 2.66 -15.00 12.01
N MET A 254 2.89 -14.05 12.93
CA MET A 254 4.05 -14.06 13.82
C MET A 254 3.98 -15.19 14.86
N ARG A 255 5.12 -15.83 15.12
CA ARG A 255 5.27 -16.84 16.18
C ARG A 255 4.88 -16.28 17.56
N ASP A 256 5.41 -15.11 17.89
CA ASP A 256 5.02 -14.34 19.07
C ASP A 256 4.53 -12.94 18.65
N PRO A 257 3.21 -12.67 18.70
CA PRO A 257 2.63 -11.36 18.41
C PRO A 257 3.20 -10.21 19.26
N LYS A 258 3.72 -10.47 20.46
CA LYS A 258 4.27 -9.42 21.35
C LYS A 258 5.54 -8.80 20.78
N ASP A 259 6.30 -9.56 19.99
CA ASP A 259 7.52 -9.10 19.34
C ASP A 259 7.26 -8.16 18.15
N PHE A 260 6.00 -7.96 17.76
CA PHE A 260 5.63 -7.03 16.68
C PHE A 260 6.20 -5.62 16.90
N THR A 261 6.22 -5.15 18.14
CA THR A 261 6.76 -3.83 18.48
C THR A 261 8.23 -3.67 18.06
N LYS A 262 9.04 -4.73 18.17
CA LYS A 262 10.44 -4.73 17.71
C LYS A 262 10.52 -4.57 16.19
N ALA A 263 9.66 -5.27 15.46
CA ALA A 263 9.58 -5.17 14.00
C ALA A 263 9.11 -3.77 13.57
N LEU A 264 8.12 -3.21 14.25
CA LEU A 264 7.58 -1.87 13.98
C LEU A 264 8.62 -0.77 14.20
N PHE A 265 9.37 -0.79 15.32
CA PHE A 265 10.40 0.22 15.54
C PHE A 265 11.55 0.10 14.52
N GLY A 266 11.94 -1.14 14.19
CA GLY A 266 12.92 -1.38 13.13
C GLY A 266 12.46 -0.81 11.79
N LEU A 267 11.21 -1.09 11.40
CA LEU A 267 10.59 -0.58 10.18
C LEU A 267 10.67 0.94 10.13
N GLN A 268 10.15 1.61 11.16
CA GLN A 268 9.97 3.05 11.14
C GLN A 268 11.30 3.81 11.12
N VAL A 269 12.31 3.31 11.83
CA VAL A 269 13.67 3.85 11.76
C VAL A 269 14.24 3.70 10.35
N THR A 270 14.06 2.54 9.72
CA THR A 270 14.52 2.29 8.35
C THR A 270 13.80 3.18 7.34
N ASP A 271 12.47 3.30 7.43
CA ASP A 271 11.64 4.13 6.54
C ASP A 271 12.04 5.60 6.66
N MET A 272 12.06 6.17 7.87
CA MET A 272 12.49 7.56 8.09
C MET A 272 13.91 7.81 7.53
N THR A 273 14.83 6.86 7.73
CA THR A 273 16.21 7.00 7.24
C THR A 273 16.26 7.00 5.72
N ILE A 274 15.65 6.00 5.07
CA ILE A 274 15.65 5.90 3.60
C ILE A 274 14.94 7.11 3.00
N TYR A 275 13.79 7.51 3.55
CA TYR A 275 12.98 8.61 3.04
C TYR A 275 13.70 9.95 3.12
N LEU A 276 14.37 10.23 4.25
CA LEU A 276 15.17 11.44 4.40
C LEU A 276 16.41 11.41 3.50
N LEU A 277 17.15 10.30 3.45
CA LEU A 277 18.35 10.20 2.61
C LEU A 277 17.98 10.38 1.13
N THR A 278 16.97 9.65 0.66
CA THR A 278 16.47 9.76 -0.72
C THR A 278 16.00 11.17 -1.01
N GLY A 279 15.11 11.72 -0.19
CA GLY A 279 14.56 13.07 -0.39
C GLY A 279 15.65 14.15 -0.42
N VAL A 280 16.53 14.18 0.57
CA VAL A 280 17.59 15.18 0.70
C VAL A 280 18.64 15.03 -0.40
N ILE A 281 19.21 13.83 -0.58
CA ILE A 281 20.30 13.61 -1.54
C ILE A 281 19.79 13.86 -2.97
N MET A 282 18.68 13.25 -3.34
CA MET A 282 18.19 13.35 -4.72
C MET A 282 17.71 14.76 -5.04
N TYR A 283 17.15 15.51 -4.09
CA TYR A 283 16.84 16.92 -4.30
C TYR A 283 18.11 17.78 -4.41
N THR A 284 19.16 17.49 -3.64
CA THR A 284 20.44 18.23 -3.68
C THR A 284 21.13 18.17 -5.05
N PHE A 285 21.03 17.02 -5.71
CA PHE A 285 21.67 16.78 -7.00
C PHE A 285 20.71 16.91 -8.19
N GLY A 286 19.41 16.70 -8.00
CA GLY A 286 18.38 16.87 -9.02
C GLY A 286 17.85 18.30 -9.16
N GLY A 287 17.90 19.12 -8.09
CA GLY A 287 17.46 20.52 -8.12
C GLY A 287 15.94 20.70 -8.09
N GLU A 288 15.46 21.90 -8.45
CA GLU A 288 14.02 22.23 -8.42
C GLU A 288 13.16 21.47 -9.43
N ASN A 289 13.77 20.98 -10.52
CA ASN A 289 13.06 20.34 -11.63
C ASN A 289 13.04 18.81 -11.53
N VAL A 290 13.03 18.29 -10.29
CA VAL A 290 12.95 16.84 -10.05
C VAL A 290 11.58 16.30 -10.45
N SER A 291 11.60 15.29 -11.31
CA SER A 291 10.41 14.54 -11.73
C SER A 291 10.00 13.49 -10.70
N SER A 292 8.75 13.05 -10.79
CA SER A 292 8.25 11.90 -10.03
C SER A 292 7.65 10.86 -10.97
N PRO A 293 8.08 9.58 -10.91
CA PRO A 293 9.12 9.01 -10.05
C PRO A 293 10.51 9.63 -10.26
N ILE A 294 11.33 9.70 -9.20
CA ILE A 294 12.66 10.33 -9.25
C ILE A 294 13.58 9.81 -10.36
N ILE A 295 13.48 8.52 -10.69
CA ILE A 295 14.26 7.88 -11.76
C ILE A 295 14.05 8.59 -13.11
N SER A 296 12.85 9.13 -13.36
CA SER A 296 12.54 9.89 -14.58
C SER A 296 13.29 11.22 -14.70
N THR A 297 13.94 11.70 -13.63
CA THR A 297 14.78 12.91 -13.66
C THR A 297 16.09 12.69 -14.42
N LEU A 298 16.54 11.44 -14.53
CA LEU A 298 17.76 11.10 -15.27
C LEU A 298 17.59 11.40 -16.76
N ARG A 299 18.52 12.17 -17.33
CA ARG A 299 18.47 12.61 -18.74
C ARG A 299 19.07 11.61 -19.70
N SER A 300 20.16 10.97 -19.28
CA SER A 300 20.77 9.89 -20.06
C SER A 300 19.79 8.72 -20.13
N SER A 301 19.34 8.38 -21.34
CA SER A 301 18.43 7.26 -21.56
C SER A 301 19.02 5.98 -20.97
N THR A 302 20.29 5.69 -21.22
CA THR A 302 20.96 4.48 -20.71
C THR A 302 20.95 4.40 -19.18
N LEU A 303 21.23 5.51 -18.47
CA LEU A 303 21.21 5.52 -17.00
C LEU A 303 19.78 5.34 -16.47
N ARG A 304 18.80 6.02 -17.10
CA ARG A 304 17.39 5.90 -16.73
C ARG A 304 16.88 4.47 -16.91
N GLN A 305 17.24 3.83 -18.03
CA GLN A 305 16.87 2.45 -18.33
C GLN A 305 17.46 1.46 -17.32
N ALA A 306 18.74 1.62 -16.98
CA ALA A 306 19.40 0.80 -15.96
C ALA A 306 18.74 0.97 -14.58
N ALA A 307 18.43 2.20 -14.17
CA ALA A 307 17.78 2.49 -12.90
C ALA A 307 16.36 1.89 -12.80
N TYR A 308 15.55 2.01 -13.85
CA TYR A 308 14.24 1.34 -13.93
C TYR A 308 14.36 -0.19 -14.00
N GLY A 309 15.40 -0.71 -14.67
CA GLY A 309 15.76 -2.13 -14.65
C GLY A 309 15.97 -2.64 -13.23
N LEU A 310 16.75 -1.91 -12.43
CA LEU A 310 16.99 -2.24 -11.03
C LEU A 310 15.74 -2.11 -10.15
N ALA A 311 14.82 -1.19 -10.44
CA ALA A 311 13.57 -1.00 -9.67
C ALA A 311 12.48 -2.02 -10.02
N THR A 312 12.53 -2.61 -11.22
CA THR A 312 11.45 -3.46 -11.75
C THR A 312 11.10 -4.67 -10.87
N PRO A 313 12.08 -5.42 -10.30
CA PRO A 313 11.75 -6.53 -9.41
C PRO A 313 10.87 -6.09 -8.24
N MET A 314 11.18 -4.95 -7.60
CA MET A 314 10.31 -4.39 -6.56
C MET A 314 8.91 -4.05 -7.10
N ILE A 315 8.83 -3.35 -8.24
CA ILE A 315 7.54 -2.90 -8.79
C ILE A 315 6.64 -4.11 -9.09
N ILE A 316 7.19 -5.21 -9.62
CA ILE A 316 6.42 -6.43 -9.90
C ILE A 316 6.05 -7.16 -8.60
N ILE A 317 7.04 -7.42 -7.74
CA ILE A 317 6.84 -8.23 -6.53
C ILE A 317 5.81 -7.59 -5.61
N ALA A 318 5.92 -6.29 -5.33
CA ALA A 318 4.97 -5.60 -4.46
C ALA A 318 3.55 -5.57 -5.06
N GLY A 319 3.41 -5.29 -6.36
CA GLY A 319 2.12 -5.35 -7.06
C GLY A 319 1.46 -6.73 -6.99
N VAL A 320 2.24 -7.79 -7.18
CA VAL A 320 1.77 -9.19 -7.06
C VAL A 320 1.33 -9.52 -5.64
N ILE A 321 2.08 -9.07 -4.62
CA ILE A 321 1.70 -9.28 -3.21
C ILE A 321 0.35 -8.61 -2.94
N TYR A 322 0.15 -7.36 -3.33
CA TYR A 322 -1.12 -6.66 -3.13
C TYR A 322 -2.29 -7.34 -3.85
N ALA A 323 -2.09 -7.70 -5.12
CA ALA A 323 -3.10 -8.41 -5.91
C ALA A 323 -3.46 -9.76 -5.28
N HIS A 324 -2.46 -10.51 -4.81
CA HIS A 324 -2.66 -11.81 -4.20
C HIS A 324 -3.38 -11.70 -2.84
N VAL A 325 -3.05 -10.69 -2.01
CA VAL A 325 -3.75 -10.44 -0.74
C VAL A 325 -5.21 -10.10 -0.99
N ALA A 326 -5.51 -9.23 -1.97
CA ALA A 326 -6.87 -8.89 -2.35
C ALA A 326 -7.64 -10.10 -2.91
N ALA A 327 -7.01 -10.87 -3.82
CA ALA A 327 -7.62 -12.05 -4.42
C ALA A 327 -7.95 -13.11 -3.36
N LYS A 328 -7.01 -13.39 -2.45
CA LYS A 328 -7.21 -14.33 -1.33
C LYS A 328 -8.35 -13.86 -0.43
N PHE A 329 -8.38 -12.57 -0.08
CA PHE A 329 -9.44 -12.00 0.74
C PHE A 329 -10.82 -12.16 0.08
N LEU A 330 -10.95 -11.80 -1.19
CA LEU A 330 -12.20 -11.93 -1.95
C LEU A 330 -12.61 -13.39 -2.14
N PHE A 331 -11.65 -14.27 -2.42
CA PHE A 331 -11.90 -15.70 -2.58
C PHE A 331 -12.56 -16.29 -1.32
N PHE A 332 -12.02 -15.99 -0.14
CA PHE A 332 -12.61 -16.45 1.12
C PHE A 332 -13.97 -15.83 1.42
N ARG A 333 -14.21 -14.59 0.98
CA ARG A 333 -15.48 -13.91 1.22
C ARG A 333 -16.59 -14.38 0.29
N LEU A 334 -16.24 -14.75 -0.94
CA LEU A 334 -17.18 -15.17 -1.99
C LEU A 334 -17.37 -16.69 -2.04
N ALA A 335 -16.47 -17.47 -1.43
CA ALA A 335 -16.58 -18.92 -1.37
C ALA A 335 -17.87 -19.34 -0.61
N PRO A 336 -18.74 -20.18 -1.21
CA PRO A 336 -19.88 -20.75 -0.51
C PRO A 336 -19.43 -21.60 0.69
N ILE A 337 -20.14 -21.53 1.81
CA ILE A 337 -19.83 -22.28 3.06
C ILE A 337 -19.67 -23.79 2.81
N ASN A 338 -20.50 -24.36 1.91
CA ASN A 338 -20.45 -25.78 1.56
C ASN A 338 -19.25 -26.17 0.67
N TYR A 339 -18.46 -25.19 0.22
CA TYR A 339 -17.25 -25.38 -0.59
C TYR A 339 -15.94 -25.25 0.23
N SER A 340 -16.03 -25.13 1.56
CA SER A 340 -14.87 -25.09 2.49
C SER A 340 -13.89 -26.26 2.28
N PHE A 341 -14.39 -27.42 1.84
CA PHE A 341 -13.57 -28.61 1.55
C PHE A 341 -12.70 -28.50 0.29
N HIS A 342 -12.98 -27.56 -0.61
CA HIS A 342 -12.18 -27.32 -1.83
C HIS A 342 -11.02 -26.36 -1.63
N PHE A 343 -10.87 -25.75 -0.44
CA PHE A 343 -9.68 -24.98 -0.10
C PHE A 343 -8.39 -25.83 -0.22
N GLN A 344 -8.51 -27.14 -0.06
CA GLN A 344 -7.41 -28.11 -0.15
C GLN A 344 -7.34 -28.91 -1.46
N ARG A 345 -8.34 -28.81 -2.35
CA ARG A 345 -8.35 -29.59 -3.62
C ARG A 345 -8.27 -28.66 -4.83
N HIS A 346 -7.27 -28.89 -5.68
CA HIS A 346 -7.08 -28.25 -6.99
C HIS A 346 -8.22 -28.59 -7.98
N THR A 347 -9.44 -28.14 -7.69
CA THR A 347 -10.59 -28.30 -8.58
C THR A 347 -10.60 -27.24 -9.67
N PHE A 348 -11.16 -27.60 -10.83
CA PHE A 348 -11.30 -26.69 -11.97
C PHE A 348 -12.05 -25.41 -11.59
N LEU A 349 -13.17 -25.52 -10.87
CA LEU A 349 -13.96 -24.36 -10.42
C LEU A 349 -13.16 -23.42 -9.51
N SER A 350 -12.39 -23.96 -8.55
CA SER A 350 -11.50 -23.15 -7.71
C SER A 350 -10.47 -22.39 -8.56
N TRP A 351 -9.92 -23.03 -9.59
CA TRP A 351 -8.96 -22.38 -10.52
C TRP A 351 -9.61 -21.30 -11.36
N VAL A 352 -10.80 -21.54 -11.89
CA VAL A 352 -11.56 -20.51 -12.63
C VAL A 352 -11.86 -19.30 -11.74
N ILE A 353 -12.34 -19.51 -10.52
CA ILE A 353 -12.63 -18.42 -9.57
C ILE A 353 -11.33 -17.67 -9.22
N TRP A 354 -10.24 -18.38 -8.91
CA TRP A 354 -8.95 -17.76 -8.59
C TRP A 354 -8.41 -16.92 -9.75
N CYS A 355 -8.34 -17.49 -10.96
CA CYS A 355 -7.89 -16.79 -12.16
C CYS A 355 -8.79 -15.59 -12.47
N SER A 356 -10.11 -15.72 -12.32
CA SER A 356 -11.06 -14.63 -12.54
C SER A 356 -10.84 -13.48 -11.55
N LEU A 357 -10.64 -13.77 -10.26
CA LEU A 357 -10.35 -12.75 -9.25
C LEU A 357 -9.02 -12.03 -9.52
N CYS A 358 -7.96 -12.77 -9.81
CA CYS A 358 -6.67 -12.17 -10.14
C CYS A 358 -6.78 -11.29 -11.40
N ALA A 359 -7.45 -11.77 -12.46
CA ALA A 359 -7.64 -11.02 -13.69
C ALA A 359 -8.45 -9.73 -13.45
N MET A 360 -9.51 -9.82 -12.64
CA MET A 360 -10.34 -8.68 -12.27
C MET A 360 -9.54 -7.62 -11.52
N ILE A 361 -8.73 -8.01 -10.52
CA ILE A 361 -7.92 -7.08 -9.74
C ILE A 361 -6.90 -6.34 -10.60
N TRP A 362 -6.17 -7.05 -11.47
CA TRP A 362 -5.19 -6.43 -12.37
C TRP A 362 -5.87 -5.56 -13.44
N CYS A 363 -7.04 -5.96 -13.94
CA CYS A 363 -7.85 -5.14 -14.85
C CYS A 363 -8.27 -3.82 -14.19
N PHE A 364 -8.80 -3.85 -12.97
CA PHE A 364 -9.14 -2.63 -12.24
C PHE A 364 -7.90 -1.78 -11.91
N GLY A 365 -6.78 -2.40 -11.53
CA GLY A 365 -5.52 -1.69 -11.33
C GLY A 365 -5.07 -0.95 -12.60
N TRP A 366 -5.10 -1.62 -13.74
CA TRP A 366 -4.81 -1.00 -15.04
C TRP A 366 -5.77 0.17 -15.36
N LEU A 367 -7.07 -0.02 -15.18
CA LEU A 367 -8.07 1.06 -15.37
C LEU A 367 -7.77 2.27 -14.48
N ILE A 368 -7.37 2.05 -13.22
CA ILE A 368 -6.98 3.14 -12.30
C ILE A 368 -5.72 3.85 -12.80
N SER A 369 -4.70 3.11 -13.26
CA SER A 369 -3.47 3.73 -13.80
C SER A 369 -3.73 4.62 -15.02
N GLU A 370 -4.71 4.29 -15.85
CA GLU A 370 -5.11 5.10 -17.01
C GLU A 370 -6.07 6.24 -16.62
N ALA A 371 -6.90 6.03 -15.61
CA ALA A 371 -7.78 7.06 -15.06
C ALA A 371 -7.00 8.19 -14.38
N VAL A 372 -5.81 7.91 -13.81
CA VAL A 372 -4.92 8.92 -13.23
C VAL A 372 -3.47 8.64 -13.66
N PRO A 373 -3.07 9.04 -14.88
CA PRO A 373 -1.75 8.71 -15.45
C PRO A 373 -0.64 9.65 -14.96
N PHE A 374 -0.77 10.18 -13.74
CA PHE A 374 0.20 11.04 -13.08
C PHE A 374 0.58 10.43 -11.74
N PHE A 375 1.87 10.16 -11.54
CA PHE A 375 2.33 9.33 -10.44
C PHE A 375 2.00 9.92 -9.06
N ASN A 376 2.41 11.17 -8.78
CA ASN A 376 2.12 11.84 -7.51
C ASN A 376 0.62 11.96 -7.25
N GLU A 377 -0.16 12.35 -8.26
CA GLU A 377 -1.60 12.52 -8.07
C GLU A 377 -2.31 11.20 -7.76
N LEU A 378 -1.87 10.09 -8.37
CA LEU A 378 -2.40 8.77 -8.05
C LEU A 378 -2.02 8.33 -6.64
N LEU A 379 -0.75 8.55 -6.22
CA LEU A 379 -0.31 8.23 -4.86
C LEU A 379 -1.06 9.09 -3.83
N SER A 380 -1.13 10.40 -4.04
CA SER A 380 -1.87 11.34 -3.19
C SER A 380 -3.36 11.01 -3.09
N LEU A 381 -4.01 10.65 -4.21
CA LEU A 381 -5.41 10.24 -4.20
C LEU A 381 -5.60 8.95 -3.40
N THR A 382 -4.70 7.99 -3.56
CA THR A 382 -4.71 6.73 -2.81
C THR A 382 -4.49 6.99 -1.31
N ALA A 383 -3.55 7.87 -0.96
CA ALA A 383 -3.24 8.22 0.41
C ALA A 383 -4.42 8.89 1.11
N SER A 384 -5.03 9.88 0.44
CA SER A 384 -6.15 10.63 0.98
C SER A 384 -7.41 9.77 1.15
N LEU A 385 -7.75 8.92 0.19
CA LEU A 385 -8.92 8.05 0.28
C LEU A 385 -8.76 6.94 1.33
N TYR A 386 -7.58 6.30 1.38
CA TYR A 386 -7.41 5.07 2.14
C TYR A 386 -6.37 5.17 3.25
N ALA A 387 -5.12 5.58 2.95
CA ALA A 387 -4.07 5.64 3.96
C ALA A 387 -4.43 6.59 5.12
N SER A 388 -5.17 7.67 4.84
CA SER A 388 -5.70 8.60 5.84
C SER A 388 -6.48 7.89 6.95
N GLN A 389 -7.24 6.85 6.60
CA GLN A 389 -8.03 6.06 7.55
C GLN A 389 -7.27 4.84 8.05
N PHE A 390 -6.69 4.03 7.17
CA PHE A 390 -6.04 2.77 7.54
C PHE A 390 -4.74 2.96 8.32
N THR A 391 -4.00 4.05 8.07
CA THR A 391 -2.73 4.35 8.74
C THR A 391 -2.92 5.28 9.93
N TYR A 392 -3.84 6.25 9.82
CA TYR A 392 -4.02 7.29 10.84
C TYR A 392 -5.38 7.19 11.54
N GLY A 393 -6.47 7.57 10.86
CA GLY A 393 -7.77 7.78 11.47
C GLY A 393 -8.30 6.60 12.29
N LEU A 394 -8.36 5.40 11.71
CA LEU A 394 -8.89 4.20 12.36
C LEU A 394 -8.05 3.76 13.56
N SER A 395 -6.73 4.00 13.55
CA SER A 395 -5.87 3.65 14.68
C SER A 395 -6.28 4.41 15.96
N GLY A 396 -6.60 5.70 15.83
CA GLY A 396 -7.13 6.50 16.94
C GLY A 396 -8.50 5.99 17.42
N VAL A 397 -9.37 5.58 16.50
CA VAL A 397 -10.68 4.98 16.82
C VAL A 397 -10.51 3.67 17.61
N PHE A 398 -9.64 2.78 17.16
CA PHE A 398 -9.36 1.51 17.85
C PHE A 398 -8.83 1.75 19.26
N TRP A 399 -7.91 2.69 19.44
CA TRP A 399 -7.38 3.03 20.76
C TRP A 399 -8.46 3.55 21.71
N LEU A 400 -9.32 4.48 21.24
CA LEU A 400 -10.40 5.05 22.01
C LEU A 400 -11.45 4.00 22.39
N PHE A 401 -11.76 3.07 21.48
CA PHE A 401 -12.70 1.98 21.73
C PHE A 401 -12.20 1.06 22.86
N ASP A 402 -10.95 0.63 22.77
CA ASP A 402 -10.36 -0.31 23.73
C ASP A 402 -10.16 0.31 25.13
N HIS A 403 -10.00 1.63 25.19
CA HIS A 403 -9.79 2.37 26.43
C HIS A 403 -11.04 3.07 26.97
N ARG A 404 -12.22 2.89 26.35
CA ARG A 404 -13.46 3.59 26.73
C ARG A 404 -13.87 3.40 28.20
N GLN A 405 -13.52 2.26 28.80
CA GLN A 405 -13.87 1.92 30.20
C GLN A 405 -12.70 2.08 31.19
N ARG A 406 -11.48 2.35 30.70
CA ARG A 406 -10.26 2.42 31.52
C ARG A 406 -9.85 3.87 31.74
N ARG A 407 -9.53 4.25 32.99
CA ARG A 407 -8.97 5.58 33.27
C ARG A 407 -7.55 5.67 32.70
N ARG A 408 -7.40 6.43 31.62
CA ARG A 408 -6.10 6.81 31.01
C ARG A 408 -5.88 8.31 31.17
N PRO A 409 -4.63 8.78 31.15
CA PRO A 409 -4.35 10.21 31.24
C PRO A 409 -4.98 10.95 30.05
N VAL A 410 -5.57 12.12 30.33
CA VAL A 410 -6.37 12.90 29.38
C VAL A 410 -5.58 13.24 28.11
N TRP A 411 -4.28 13.50 28.22
CA TRP A 411 -3.43 13.83 27.07
C TRP A 411 -3.35 12.70 26.03
N LEU A 412 -3.38 11.42 26.43
CA LEU A 412 -3.42 10.30 25.49
C LEU A 412 -4.75 10.22 24.75
N MET A 413 -5.84 10.55 25.43
CA MET A 413 -7.16 10.63 24.81
C MET A 413 -7.22 11.77 23.78
N LEU A 414 -6.71 12.96 24.15
CA LEU A 414 -6.61 14.10 23.24
C LEU A 414 -5.73 13.80 22.03
N LEU A 415 -4.62 13.09 22.21
CA LEU A 415 -3.75 12.67 21.11
C LEU A 415 -4.48 11.76 20.12
N ASN A 416 -5.24 10.78 20.60
CA ASN A 416 -5.98 9.87 19.70
C ASN A 416 -7.16 10.57 19.03
N ILE A 417 -7.84 11.49 19.71
CA ILE A 417 -8.86 12.36 19.09
C ILE A 417 -8.22 13.21 17.98
N PHE A 418 -7.06 13.80 18.24
CA PHE A 418 -6.30 14.55 17.25
C PHE A 418 -5.95 13.69 16.02
N ILE A 419 -5.50 12.44 16.22
CA ILE A 419 -5.19 11.51 15.12
C ILE A 419 -6.44 11.17 14.28
N VAL A 420 -7.60 10.99 14.92
CA VAL A 420 -8.87 10.79 14.20
C VAL A 420 -9.20 12.00 13.34
N LEU A 421 -9.12 13.20 13.91
CA LEU A 421 -9.36 14.45 13.19
C LEU A 421 -8.35 14.66 12.06
N LEU A 422 -7.08 14.36 12.31
CA LEU A 422 -6.01 14.41 11.31
C LEU A 422 -6.35 13.50 10.13
N GLY A 423 -6.78 12.25 10.38
CA GLY A 423 -7.22 11.35 9.32
C GLY A 423 -8.38 11.91 8.48
N ILE A 424 -9.37 12.55 9.10
CA ILE A 424 -10.49 13.19 8.40
C ILE A 424 -10.01 14.38 7.56
N VAL A 425 -9.14 15.23 8.12
CA VAL A 425 -8.60 16.40 7.42
C VAL A 425 -7.74 15.97 6.23
N ILE A 426 -6.87 14.97 6.40
CA ILE A 426 -6.07 14.37 5.33
C ILE A 426 -6.99 13.87 4.20
N MET A 427 -8.07 13.18 4.54
CA MET A 427 -9.02 12.66 3.55
C MET A 427 -9.68 13.79 2.75
N VAL A 428 -10.28 14.78 3.42
CA VAL A 428 -11.03 15.85 2.75
C VAL A 428 -10.11 16.73 1.91
N LEU A 429 -9.02 17.23 2.50
CA LEU A 429 -8.10 18.13 1.81
C LEU A 429 -7.31 17.41 0.72
N GLY A 430 -6.89 16.17 0.96
CA GLY A 430 -6.13 15.39 0.01
C GLY A 430 -6.94 14.99 -1.22
N VAL A 431 -8.20 14.56 -1.04
CA VAL A 431 -9.09 14.26 -2.19
C VAL A 431 -9.33 15.52 -3.01
N TYR A 432 -9.63 16.65 -2.36
CA TYR A 432 -9.81 17.93 -3.03
C TYR A 432 -8.57 18.32 -3.84
N SER A 433 -7.38 18.33 -3.22
CA SER A 433 -6.15 18.75 -3.90
C SER A 433 -5.77 17.81 -5.04
N SER A 434 -5.90 16.49 -4.85
CA SER A 434 -5.62 15.52 -5.90
C SER A 434 -6.52 15.73 -7.11
N ILE A 435 -7.83 15.89 -6.91
CA ILE A 435 -8.76 16.10 -8.02
C ILE A 435 -8.44 17.39 -8.78
N VAL A 436 -8.19 18.49 -8.07
CA VAL A 436 -7.88 19.79 -8.69
C VAL A 436 -6.58 19.72 -9.50
N GLU A 437 -5.52 19.12 -8.95
CA GLU A 437 -4.24 18.96 -9.66
C GLU A 437 -4.37 18.01 -10.87
N ILE A 438 -5.16 16.93 -10.76
CA ILE A 438 -5.44 16.05 -11.90
C ILE A 438 -6.13 16.82 -13.04
N ILE A 439 -7.15 17.62 -12.72
CA ILE A 439 -7.86 18.44 -13.71
C ILE A 439 -6.89 19.45 -14.34
N HIS A 440 -6.10 20.14 -13.52
CA HIS A 440 -5.13 21.12 -14.00
C HIS A 440 -4.09 20.47 -14.94
N LYS A 441 -3.49 19.36 -14.54
CA LYS A 441 -2.51 18.61 -15.36
C LYS A 441 -3.11 18.09 -16.67
N ARG A 442 -4.37 17.64 -16.67
CA ARG A 442 -5.05 17.21 -17.90
C ARG A 442 -5.23 18.38 -18.88
N GLN A 443 -5.60 19.56 -18.38
CA GLN A 443 -5.79 20.75 -19.22
C GLN A 443 -4.47 21.26 -19.82
N THR A 444 -3.39 21.26 -19.04
CA THR A 444 -2.08 21.79 -19.48
C THR A 444 -1.32 20.84 -20.39
N THR A 445 -1.43 19.52 -20.18
CA THR A 445 -0.65 18.52 -20.93
C THR A 445 -1.18 18.31 -22.36
N LYS A 446 -2.30 18.95 -22.78
CA LYS A 446 -3.02 18.62 -24.03
C LYS A 446 -3.15 17.11 -24.21
N SER A 447 -3.48 16.37 -23.14
CA SER A 447 -3.62 14.93 -23.27
C SER A 447 -4.77 14.68 -24.25
N PHE A 448 -4.48 13.94 -25.32
CA PHE A 448 -5.52 13.20 -26.03
C PHE A 448 -6.27 12.33 -25.00
N GLY A 449 -7.50 11.93 -25.31
CA GLY A 449 -8.47 11.41 -24.32
C GLY A 449 -7.96 10.28 -23.41
N LEU A 450 -8.78 9.89 -22.42
CA LEU A 450 -8.55 8.68 -21.65
C LEU A 450 -8.16 7.52 -22.59
N PHE A 451 -7.11 6.77 -22.24
CA PHE A 451 -6.56 5.67 -23.06
C PHE A 451 -5.86 6.09 -24.36
N SER A 452 -5.08 7.17 -24.35
CA SER A 452 -4.24 7.57 -25.48
C SER A 452 -2.77 7.21 -25.30
N CYS A 453 -2.12 6.95 -26.43
CA CYS A 453 -0.70 7.24 -26.61
C CYS A 453 -0.56 8.75 -26.91
#